data_AF-A0A3M1YR03-F1
#
_entry.id   AF-A0A3M1YR03-F1
#
_cell.length_a   1.000
_cell.length_b   1.000
_cell.length_c   1.000
_cell.angle_alpha   90.00
_cell.angle_beta   90.00
_cell.angle_gamma   90.00
#
_symmetry.space_group_name_H-M   'P 1'
#
loop_
_entity.id
_entity.type
_entity.pdbx_description
1 polymer ?
#
loop_
_entity_poly.entity_id
_entity_poly.type
_entity_poly.pdbx_seq_one_letter_code
_entity_poly.pdbx_strand_id
1 'polypeptide(L)'
;MGQSFKDAYLSNSQADFSGKHIIYDSLNNFYYQPFLKDSLLYVKEFRLAENKDTIHLLIRKIDYIIGSGHHTNSHIYSQNGYLFQLPLTFYTQPKKWDLPPGFEKGNSRFFRIIGEECMSCHNGISQYIEGSENKFGALAKGIGCERCHGPGQVHVQQKRKGIVTDITQNIDYSIVNPSKLPPDLQMQICQRCHQQAVTVLREGKSYYDFKPGMKLNEVMDIFQQRFADSSSVFIMASHFDRMRMSNCFKKSNGKLTCITCHNPHKNIKEFDNEYFNNKCQTCHQPEQCTGESSALQNAAFNCIACHMKKASSYDIPHVIVTDHYIVKKPQSRSVELARKPVSELEKQKDFIRLVCATSKHPDNLTVAKAYLDYYEKYAAVEQHLDSAWHFLKKAQSNTSPETLKKYLIRYFYLKQDFLSVVALAKDSLPDDAWTYYRVGEAFFQTGDFNQSLQFLQKALQKAPFNLKFKNKYASVLMLLGKYEQARKILEDLLSQTPDFPEANNNLGFCLTVLSKENKASYEDAEKYFLRALKINPDYAKALENLTMYYYHNGQKQEALKYLRRLMKKFPNEHKYSDLYNALKLSKAS
;
A
#
# COMPACT_ATOMS: atom_id res chain seq x y z
N MET A 1 17.23 8.59 -7.17
CA MET A 1 16.16 7.65 -7.59
C MET A 1 16.57 6.20 -7.42
N GLY A 2 17.73 5.75 -7.94
CA GLY A 2 18.22 4.36 -7.79
C GLY A 2 18.50 3.85 -6.36
N GLN A 3 18.11 4.60 -5.34
CA GLN A 3 18.21 4.21 -3.93
C GLN A 3 16.84 3.97 -3.28
N SER A 4 15.76 3.99 -4.06
CA SER A 4 14.38 3.91 -3.59
C SER A 4 13.95 2.53 -3.08
N PHE A 5 14.72 1.48 -3.40
CA PHE A 5 14.52 0.12 -2.92
C PHE A 5 15.88 -0.60 -2.87
N LYS A 6 16.23 -1.19 -1.73
CA LYS A 6 17.53 -1.85 -1.52
C LYS A 6 17.43 -3.04 -0.57
N ASP A 7 18.45 -3.90 -0.60
CA ASP A 7 18.66 -4.90 0.44
C ASP A 7 18.91 -4.24 1.80
N ALA A 8 18.36 -4.86 2.84
CA ALA A 8 18.41 -4.38 4.22
C ALA A 8 19.77 -4.62 4.88
N TYR A 9 20.75 -3.83 4.47
CA TYR A 9 22.05 -3.70 5.13
C TYR A 9 22.14 -2.38 5.89
N LEU A 10 22.93 -2.35 6.96
CA LEU A 10 23.15 -1.13 7.73
C LEU A 10 23.68 0.03 6.86
N SER A 11 24.58 -0.27 5.91
CA SER A 11 25.11 0.69 4.93
C SER A 11 24.05 1.29 4.00
N ASN A 12 22.89 0.64 3.87
CA ASN A 12 21.77 1.09 3.06
C ASN A 12 20.69 1.81 3.85
N SER A 13 20.80 1.87 5.18
CA SER A 13 19.82 2.51 6.06
C SER A 13 20.33 3.85 6.59
N GLN A 14 19.40 4.80 6.78
CA GLN A 14 19.65 6.01 7.56
C GLN A 14 19.30 5.85 9.04
N ALA A 15 18.75 4.69 9.41
CA ALA A 15 18.14 4.46 10.71
C ALA A 15 19.11 3.89 11.74
N ASP A 16 18.86 4.21 13.01
CA ASP A 16 19.60 3.65 14.14
C ASP A 16 19.03 2.27 14.56
N PHE A 17 19.86 1.24 14.50
CA PHE A 17 19.56 -0.14 14.91
C PHE A 17 20.26 -0.55 16.22
N SER A 18 20.69 0.43 17.04
CA SER A 18 21.29 0.18 18.35
C SER A 18 20.39 -0.56 19.35
N GLY A 19 19.09 -0.73 19.05
CA GLY A 19 18.11 -1.32 19.94
C GLY A 19 17.59 -0.38 21.01
N LYS A 20 18.00 0.89 21.05
CA LYS A 20 17.57 1.84 22.10
C LYS A 20 16.17 2.40 21.88
N HIS A 21 15.67 2.38 20.64
CA HIS A 21 14.41 3.00 20.28
C HIS A 21 13.28 1.97 20.28
N ILE A 22 12.16 2.33 20.91
CA ILE A 22 10.96 1.50 21.00
C ILE A 22 9.78 2.33 20.51
N ILE A 23 9.02 1.79 19.56
CA ILE A 23 7.72 2.32 19.12
C ILE A 23 6.63 1.63 19.92
N TYR A 24 5.64 2.38 20.41
CA TYR A 24 4.47 1.83 21.08
C TYR A 24 3.21 2.07 20.26
N ASP A 25 2.56 0.98 19.85
CA ASP A 25 1.21 0.99 19.28
C ASP A 25 0.20 0.82 20.41
N SER A 26 -0.42 1.93 20.81
CA SER A 26 -1.42 1.98 21.86
C SER A 26 -2.74 1.32 21.48
N LEU A 27 -3.07 1.17 20.19
CA LEU A 27 -4.32 0.55 19.74
C LEU A 27 -4.31 -0.96 19.96
N ASN A 28 -3.18 -1.60 19.64
CA ASN A 28 -3.05 -3.05 19.76
C ASN A 28 -2.20 -3.49 20.96
N ASN A 29 -1.67 -2.53 21.73
CA ASN A 29 -0.77 -2.76 22.84
C ASN A 29 0.42 -3.64 22.41
N PHE A 30 1.18 -3.14 21.43
CA PHE A 30 2.42 -3.76 20.98
C PHE A 30 3.56 -2.75 21.01
N TYR A 31 4.75 -3.26 21.32
CA TYR A 31 6.00 -2.54 21.21
C TYR A 31 6.78 -3.09 20.03
N TYR A 32 7.42 -2.20 19.27
CA TYR A 32 8.31 -2.56 18.17
C TYR A 32 9.69 -1.98 18.41
N GLN A 33 10.72 -2.83 18.30
CA GLN A 33 12.11 -2.45 18.56
C GLN A 33 12.99 -2.97 17.42
N PRO A 34 13.51 -2.10 16.55
CA PRO A 34 14.50 -2.48 15.56
C PRO A 34 15.85 -2.74 16.23
N PHE A 35 16.57 -3.78 15.79
CA PHE A 35 17.89 -4.12 16.30
C PHE A 35 18.77 -4.79 15.26
N LEU A 36 20.07 -4.74 15.48
CA LEU A 36 21.08 -5.46 14.70
C LEU A 36 21.43 -6.78 15.38
N LYS A 37 21.51 -7.86 14.62
CA LYS A 37 22.06 -9.15 15.08
C LYS A 37 22.83 -9.80 13.94
N ASP A 38 24.09 -10.19 14.19
CA ASP A 38 24.94 -10.85 13.20
C ASP A 38 25.00 -10.10 11.85
N SER A 39 25.14 -8.77 11.92
CA SER A 39 25.15 -7.86 10.75
C SER A 39 23.84 -7.79 9.94
N LEU A 40 22.79 -8.47 10.38
CA LEU A 40 21.46 -8.46 9.79
C LEU A 40 20.50 -7.58 10.61
N LEU A 41 19.58 -6.94 9.90
CA LEU A 41 18.59 -6.05 10.50
C LEU A 41 17.34 -6.84 10.90
N TYR A 42 16.86 -6.62 12.12
CA TYR A 42 15.68 -7.26 12.66
C TYR A 42 14.73 -6.25 13.29
N VAL A 43 13.48 -6.65 13.47
CA VAL A 43 12.53 -6.03 14.37
C VAL A 43 11.99 -7.06 15.36
N LYS A 44 11.91 -6.65 16.62
CA LYS A 44 11.23 -7.37 17.69
C LYS A 44 9.88 -6.70 17.92
N GLU A 45 8.79 -7.44 17.76
CA GLU A 45 7.49 -7.08 18.30
C GLU A 45 7.30 -7.79 19.64
N PHE A 46 6.82 -7.08 20.66
CA PHE A 46 6.53 -7.69 21.95
C PHE A 46 5.38 -7.01 22.68
N ARG A 47 4.80 -7.73 23.65
CA ARG A 47 3.80 -7.19 24.58
C ARG A 47 4.25 -7.48 26.00
N LEU A 48 4.05 -6.51 26.88
CA LEU A 48 4.34 -6.63 28.30
C LEU A 48 3.07 -6.89 29.11
N ALA A 49 3.17 -7.70 30.15
CA ALA A 49 2.18 -7.78 31.23
C ALA A 49 2.32 -6.58 32.19
N GLU A 50 1.39 -6.45 33.13
CA GLU A 50 1.38 -5.37 34.13
C GLU A 50 2.62 -5.40 35.04
N ASN A 51 3.13 -6.59 35.35
CA ASN A 51 4.39 -6.80 36.07
C ASN A 51 5.64 -6.58 35.20
N LYS A 52 5.48 -6.12 33.95
CA LYS A 52 6.53 -5.88 32.94
C LYS A 52 7.17 -7.14 32.35
N ASP A 53 6.61 -8.33 32.58
CA ASP A 53 7.08 -9.55 31.90
C ASP A 53 6.67 -9.57 30.43
N THR A 54 7.51 -10.15 29.57
CA THR A 54 7.18 -10.32 28.15
C THR A 54 6.21 -11.49 27.96
N ILE A 55 4.98 -11.19 27.52
CA ILE A 55 3.92 -12.20 27.29
C ILE A 55 3.68 -12.52 25.82
N HIS A 56 4.31 -11.76 24.92
CA HIS A 56 4.33 -12.00 23.49
C HIS A 56 5.67 -11.56 22.93
N LEU A 57 6.22 -12.35 22.02
CA LEU A 57 7.48 -12.05 21.35
C LEU A 57 7.46 -12.62 19.93
N LEU A 58 7.61 -11.73 18.96
CA LEU A 58 7.82 -12.07 17.57
C LEU A 58 9.05 -11.34 17.05
N ILE A 59 9.98 -12.08 16.43
CA ILE A 59 11.18 -11.51 15.81
C ILE A 59 11.09 -11.75 14.31
N ARG A 60 11.34 -10.70 13.53
CA ARG A 60 11.36 -10.75 12.07
C ARG A 60 12.63 -10.13 11.54
N LYS A 61 13.23 -10.82 10.57
CA LYS A 61 14.30 -10.26 9.75
C LYS A 61 13.71 -9.21 8.82
N ILE A 62 14.46 -8.14 8.61
CA ILE A 62 14.18 -7.15 7.59
C ILE A 62 14.96 -7.56 6.33
N ASP A 63 14.28 -7.69 5.20
CA ASP A 63 14.91 -8.13 3.94
C ASP A 63 15.20 -6.94 3.02
N TYR A 64 14.30 -5.95 3.00
CA TYR A 64 14.46 -4.77 2.14
C TYR A 64 14.13 -3.46 2.84
N ILE A 65 14.70 -2.38 2.32
CA ILE A 65 14.41 -1.00 2.69
C ILE A 65 13.78 -0.31 1.48
N ILE A 66 12.64 0.35 1.69
CA ILE A 66 11.93 1.14 0.68
C ILE A 66 11.95 2.62 1.07
N GLY A 67 12.17 3.49 0.08
CA GLY A 67 12.42 4.92 0.26
C GLY A 67 13.91 5.25 0.20
N SER A 68 14.24 6.41 -0.38
CA SER A 68 15.62 6.83 -0.63
C SER A 68 16.41 7.27 0.61
N GLY A 69 15.77 7.33 1.78
CA GLY A 69 16.33 7.93 2.99
C GLY A 69 16.34 9.46 2.99
N HIS A 70 15.78 10.12 1.97
CA HIS A 70 15.67 11.59 1.99
C HIS A 70 14.64 12.09 3.00
N HIS A 71 13.51 11.38 3.12
CA HIS A 71 12.43 11.69 4.06
C HIS A 71 12.16 10.52 5.02
N THR A 72 12.09 9.31 4.48
CA THR A 72 11.80 8.09 5.25
C THR A 72 12.56 6.88 4.71
N ASN A 73 12.78 5.91 5.60
CA ASN A 73 13.08 4.53 5.26
C ASN A 73 12.03 3.63 5.91
N SER A 74 11.16 3.03 5.09
CA SER A 74 10.26 1.96 5.53
C SER A 74 10.91 0.61 5.27
N HIS A 75 10.49 -0.39 6.02
CA HIS A 75 11.16 -1.69 6.05
C HIS A 75 10.19 -2.77 5.59
N ILE A 76 10.71 -3.76 4.86
CA ILE A 76 9.94 -4.81 4.21
C ILE A 76 10.54 -6.15 4.62
N TYR A 77 9.68 -7.13 4.89
CA TYR A 77 10.07 -8.53 4.97
C TYR A 77 9.48 -9.32 3.80
N SER A 78 10.16 -10.41 3.45
CA SER A 78 9.74 -11.33 2.40
C SER A 78 9.57 -12.75 2.95
N GLN A 79 8.52 -13.42 2.49
CA GLN A 79 8.32 -14.85 2.73
C GLN A 79 7.98 -15.52 1.41
N ASN A 80 8.93 -16.29 0.85
CA ASN A 80 8.79 -16.98 -0.44
C ASN A 80 8.29 -16.06 -1.58
N GLY A 81 8.85 -14.86 -1.66
CA GLY A 81 8.52 -13.86 -2.68
C GLY A 81 7.32 -12.97 -2.35
N TYR A 82 6.52 -13.29 -1.32
CA TYR A 82 5.47 -12.39 -0.84
C TYR A 82 6.07 -11.26 -0.02
N LEU A 83 5.79 -10.01 -0.40
CA LEU A 83 6.36 -8.82 0.23
C LEU A 83 5.35 -8.11 1.14
N PHE A 84 5.79 -7.78 2.35
CA PHE A 84 4.96 -7.09 3.34
C PHE A 84 5.73 -5.96 4.02
N GLN A 85 5.06 -4.83 4.22
CA GLN A 85 5.58 -3.72 4.99
C GLN A 85 5.56 -4.06 6.48
N LEU A 86 6.68 -3.80 7.14
CA LEU A 86 6.81 -3.94 8.59
C LEU A 86 6.16 -2.75 9.33
N PRO A 87 5.74 -2.93 10.61
CA PRO A 87 5.05 -1.92 11.41
C PRO A 87 5.99 -0.83 11.97
N LEU A 88 6.99 -0.40 11.20
CA LEU A 88 7.91 0.66 11.57
C LEU A 88 8.49 1.38 10.35
N THR A 89 8.59 2.69 10.47
CA THR A 89 9.26 3.57 9.51
C THR A 89 10.23 4.46 10.27
N PHE A 90 11.43 4.63 9.72
CA PHE A 90 12.37 5.61 10.22
C PHE A 90 12.16 6.93 9.47
N TYR A 91 11.90 8.00 10.22
CA TYR A 91 11.71 9.35 9.71
C TYR A 91 13.04 10.10 9.83
N THR A 92 13.66 10.42 8.70
CA THR A 92 15.06 10.86 8.67
C THR A 92 15.26 12.30 9.11
N GLN A 93 14.24 13.15 8.93
CA GLN A 93 14.24 14.55 9.38
C GLN A 93 14.27 14.66 10.92
N PRO A 94 13.31 14.07 11.65
CA PRO A 94 13.37 14.03 13.12
C PRO A 94 14.33 12.97 13.68
N LYS A 95 14.93 12.12 12.83
CA LYS A 95 15.78 10.97 13.20
C LYS A 95 15.11 10.04 14.22
N LYS A 96 13.85 9.68 13.99
CA LYS A 96 13.08 8.84 14.91
C LYS A 96 12.40 7.67 14.21
N TRP A 97 12.19 6.62 14.98
CA TRP A 97 11.31 5.51 14.64
C TRP A 97 9.88 5.85 15.03
N ASP A 98 8.93 5.57 14.14
CA ASP A 98 7.50 5.71 14.42
C ASP A 98 6.72 4.69 13.56
N LEU A 99 5.40 4.61 13.77
CA LEU A 99 4.54 3.79 12.94
C LEU A 99 4.53 4.31 11.48
N PRO A 100 4.39 3.41 10.48
CA PRO A 100 4.22 3.82 9.10
C PRO A 100 2.90 4.57 8.88
N PRO A 101 2.81 5.45 7.86
CA PRO A 101 1.56 6.14 7.56
C PRO A 101 0.41 5.17 7.30
N GLY A 102 -0.73 5.39 7.96
CA GLY A 102 -1.93 4.57 7.91
C GLY A 102 -2.07 3.56 9.06
N PHE A 103 -1.04 3.39 9.90
CA PHE A 103 -1.09 2.45 11.04
C PHE A 103 -1.72 3.08 12.28
N GLU A 104 -1.91 4.40 12.28
CA GLU A 104 -2.40 5.19 13.42
C GLU A 104 -3.89 4.95 13.72
N LYS A 105 -4.66 4.45 12.75
CA LYS A 105 -6.09 4.10 12.89
C LYS A 105 -6.35 2.60 12.81
N GLY A 106 -5.31 1.81 12.52
CA GLY A 106 -5.41 0.37 12.29
C GLY A 106 -4.06 -0.20 11.85
N ASN A 107 -3.38 -0.88 12.76
CA ASN A 107 -2.08 -1.49 12.50
C ASN A 107 -2.26 -2.94 12.02
N SER A 108 -1.95 -3.20 10.75
CA SER A 108 -1.96 -4.54 10.14
C SER A 108 -0.73 -5.36 10.46
N ARG A 109 0.16 -4.86 11.33
CA ARG A 109 1.37 -5.52 11.82
C ARG A 109 2.25 -5.97 10.66
N PHE A 110 2.38 -7.28 10.47
CA PHE A 110 3.19 -7.91 9.43
C PHE A 110 2.37 -8.26 8.17
N PHE A 111 1.14 -7.78 8.03
CA PHE A 111 0.23 -8.21 6.96
C PHE A 111 -0.09 -7.11 5.94
N ARG A 112 0.54 -5.94 6.02
CA ARG A 112 0.40 -4.91 4.97
C ARG A 112 1.14 -5.34 3.71
N ILE A 113 0.40 -5.70 2.68
CA ILE A 113 0.96 -6.12 1.40
C ILE A 113 1.71 -4.99 0.70
N ILE A 114 2.82 -5.32 0.04
CA ILE A 114 3.51 -4.45 -0.93
C ILE A 114 3.24 -5.02 -2.32
N GLY A 115 2.22 -4.45 -2.98
CA GLY A 115 1.79 -4.88 -4.31
C GLY A 115 2.50 -4.17 -5.46
N GLU A 116 2.04 -4.46 -6.67
CA GLU A 116 2.60 -3.92 -7.92
C GLU A 116 2.62 -2.38 -7.95
N GLU A 117 1.55 -1.74 -7.46
CA GLU A 117 1.42 -0.28 -7.40
C GLU A 117 2.58 0.38 -6.64
N CYS A 118 2.86 -0.11 -5.42
CA CYS A 118 3.97 0.38 -4.61
C CYS A 118 5.33 0.16 -5.31
N MET A 119 5.53 -1.04 -5.86
CA MET A 119 6.79 -1.39 -6.51
C MET A 119 7.02 -0.60 -7.79
N SER A 120 5.97 -0.23 -8.52
CA SER A 120 6.09 0.53 -9.76
C SER A 120 6.68 1.94 -9.56
N CYS A 121 6.47 2.55 -8.39
CA CYS A 121 6.98 3.88 -8.03
C CYS A 121 8.31 3.83 -7.28
N HIS A 122 8.58 2.74 -6.56
CA HIS A 122 9.76 2.61 -5.72
C HIS A 122 10.85 1.72 -6.30
N ASN A 123 10.58 0.98 -7.37
CA ASN A 123 11.53 0.02 -7.92
C ASN A 123 11.61 0.04 -9.45
N GLY A 124 12.68 -0.55 -9.96
CA GLY A 124 12.83 -0.88 -11.37
C GLY A 124 11.85 -1.95 -11.81
N ILE A 125 11.96 -2.38 -13.07
CA ILE A 125 11.15 -3.47 -13.62
C ILE A 125 11.49 -4.74 -12.83
N SER A 126 10.49 -5.25 -12.10
CA SER A 126 10.60 -6.44 -11.24
C SER A 126 9.67 -7.52 -11.75
N GLN A 127 10.00 -8.79 -11.53
CA GLN A 127 9.20 -9.92 -11.98
C GLN A 127 8.00 -10.11 -11.04
N TYR A 128 6.89 -9.43 -11.32
CA TYR A 128 5.62 -9.68 -10.65
C TYR A 128 5.07 -11.07 -11.03
N ILE A 129 4.54 -11.80 -10.05
CA ILE A 129 3.90 -13.10 -10.30
C ILE A 129 2.39 -12.87 -10.47
N GLU A 130 1.91 -13.04 -11.69
CA GLU A 130 0.49 -12.90 -12.03
C GLU A 130 -0.38 -13.84 -11.18
N GLY A 131 -1.60 -13.41 -10.86
CA GLY A 131 -2.49 -14.17 -9.99
C GLY A 131 -2.10 -14.15 -8.50
N SER A 132 -1.20 -13.26 -8.09
CA SER A 132 -0.92 -12.91 -6.69
C SER A 132 -1.40 -11.48 -6.37
N GLU A 133 -1.23 -11.01 -5.13
CA GLU A 133 -1.39 -9.58 -4.78
C GLU A 133 -0.04 -8.88 -4.56
N ASN A 134 0.97 -9.63 -4.13
CA ASN A 134 2.24 -9.11 -3.64
C ASN A 134 3.40 -10.10 -3.77
N LYS A 135 3.29 -11.08 -4.69
CA LYS A 135 4.36 -12.06 -4.93
C LYS A 135 5.26 -11.62 -6.08
N PHE A 136 6.56 -11.67 -5.85
CA PHE A 136 7.58 -11.32 -6.83
C PHE A 136 8.64 -12.42 -6.93
N GLY A 137 9.16 -12.62 -8.13
CA GLY A 137 10.39 -13.37 -8.39
C GLY A 137 11.62 -12.47 -8.23
N ALA A 138 12.37 -12.27 -9.31
CA ALA A 138 13.51 -11.35 -9.30
C ALA A 138 13.07 -9.90 -9.06
N LEU A 139 13.73 -9.24 -8.10
CA LEU A 139 13.49 -7.83 -7.75
C LEU A 139 14.62 -6.93 -8.25
N ALA A 140 14.25 -5.83 -8.90
CA ALA A 140 15.20 -4.74 -9.15
C ALA A 140 15.64 -4.07 -7.84
N LYS A 141 16.70 -3.25 -7.91
CA LYS A 141 17.27 -2.51 -6.76
C LYS A 141 17.16 -1.00 -6.98
N GLY A 142 15.93 -0.50 -6.84
CA GLY A 142 15.57 0.90 -7.01
C GLY A 142 15.23 1.28 -8.44
N ILE A 143 14.78 2.52 -8.63
CA ILE A 143 14.41 3.06 -9.94
C ILE A 143 15.66 3.15 -10.85
N GLY A 144 15.76 2.23 -11.81
CA GLY A 144 16.83 2.16 -12.81
C GLY A 144 16.53 2.92 -14.11
N CYS A 145 17.49 2.91 -15.04
CA CYS A 145 17.47 3.66 -16.30
C CYS A 145 16.17 3.43 -17.10
N GLU A 146 15.75 2.17 -17.23
CA GLU A 146 14.64 1.78 -18.09
C GLU A 146 13.28 2.32 -17.62
N ARG A 147 13.17 2.71 -16.35
CA ARG A 147 11.94 3.35 -15.85
C ARG A 147 11.71 4.71 -16.52
N CYS A 148 12.77 5.42 -16.91
CA CYS A 148 12.68 6.73 -17.55
C CYS A 148 12.99 6.69 -19.06
N HIS A 149 13.78 5.71 -19.50
CA HIS A 149 14.27 5.58 -20.87
C HIS A 149 13.61 4.44 -21.67
N GLY A 150 12.77 3.63 -21.04
CA GLY A 150 12.19 2.43 -21.64
C GLY A 150 13.18 1.27 -21.72
N PRO A 151 12.78 0.12 -22.28
CA PRO A 151 13.65 -1.04 -22.42
C PRO A 151 14.93 -0.71 -23.19
N GLY A 152 16.10 -0.99 -22.60
CA GLY A 152 17.41 -0.58 -23.10
C GLY A 152 18.23 -1.71 -23.73
N GLN A 153 17.67 -2.92 -23.87
CA GLN A 153 18.41 -4.09 -24.33
C GLN A 153 19.09 -3.87 -25.69
N VAL A 154 18.39 -3.30 -26.67
CA VAL A 154 18.92 -3.01 -28.00
C VAL A 154 20.08 -2.01 -27.91
N HIS A 155 19.91 -0.96 -27.12
CA HIS A 155 20.96 0.03 -26.89
C HIS A 155 22.23 -0.59 -26.31
N VAL A 156 22.11 -1.37 -25.24
CA VAL A 156 23.25 -2.05 -24.62
C VAL A 156 23.95 -2.98 -25.61
N GLN A 157 23.19 -3.73 -26.42
CA GLN A 157 23.76 -4.61 -27.45
C GLN A 157 24.52 -3.82 -28.52
N GLN A 158 23.99 -2.69 -28.99
CA GLN A 158 24.67 -1.84 -29.97
C GLN A 158 25.96 -1.26 -29.41
N LYS A 159 25.94 -0.70 -28.18
CA LYS A 159 27.15 -0.11 -27.58
C LYS A 159 28.23 -1.16 -27.32
N ARG A 160 27.86 -2.38 -26.92
CA ARG A 160 28.80 -3.50 -26.78
C ARG A 160 29.44 -3.93 -28.10
N LYS A 161 28.75 -3.73 -29.24
CA LYS A 161 29.29 -3.97 -30.58
C LYS A 161 30.10 -2.80 -31.14
N GLY A 162 30.33 -1.74 -30.35
CA GLY A 162 31.00 -0.52 -30.81
C GLY A 162 30.13 0.39 -31.70
N ILE A 163 28.83 0.11 -31.81
CA ILE A 163 27.89 0.93 -32.60
C ILE A 163 27.44 2.10 -31.74
N VAL A 164 28.07 3.26 -31.93
CA VAL A 164 27.77 4.50 -31.18
C VAL A 164 27.10 5.51 -32.10
N THR A 165 26.11 6.22 -31.56
CA THR A 165 25.41 7.31 -32.25
C THR A 165 25.89 8.60 -31.64
N ASP A 166 26.37 9.55 -32.45
CA ASP A 166 26.61 10.91 -31.96
C ASP A 166 25.27 11.59 -31.69
N ILE A 167 24.88 11.62 -30.40
CA ILE A 167 23.60 12.17 -29.94
C ILE A 167 23.53 13.70 -30.01
N THR A 168 24.64 14.38 -30.33
CA THR A 168 24.64 15.82 -30.57
C THR A 168 24.09 16.15 -31.95
N GLN A 169 24.27 15.24 -32.91
CA GLN A 169 23.85 15.40 -34.31
C GLN A 169 22.63 14.54 -34.66
N ASN A 170 22.52 13.34 -34.09
CA ASN A 170 21.55 12.32 -34.48
C ASN A 170 20.71 11.82 -33.30
N ILE A 171 19.57 11.19 -33.60
CA ILE A 171 18.73 10.51 -32.59
C ILE A 171 19.21 9.06 -32.45
N ASP A 172 19.52 8.64 -31.23
CA ASP A 172 19.71 7.22 -30.92
C ASP A 172 18.34 6.54 -30.77
N TYR A 173 17.91 5.81 -31.81
CA TYR A 173 16.62 5.11 -31.80
C TYR A 173 16.62 3.83 -30.96
N SER A 174 17.77 3.41 -30.42
CA SER A 174 17.86 2.20 -29.59
C SER A 174 17.40 2.40 -28.15
N ILE A 175 17.24 3.65 -27.70
CA ILE A 175 16.78 4.02 -26.36
C ILE A 175 16.10 5.39 -26.38
N VAL A 176 15.05 5.59 -25.58
CA VAL A 176 14.39 6.90 -25.53
C VAL A 176 15.30 7.91 -24.83
N ASN A 177 15.47 9.08 -25.43
CA ASN A 177 16.04 10.25 -24.76
C ASN A 177 14.91 11.21 -24.34
N PRO A 178 14.55 11.28 -23.05
CA PRO A 178 13.46 12.13 -22.58
C PRO A 178 13.61 13.61 -22.96
N SER A 179 14.81 14.16 -23.08
CA SER A 179 15.00 15.58 -23.43
C SER A 179 14.55 15.91 -24.86
N LYS A 180 14.40 14.89 -25.73
CA LYS A 180 13.93 15.04 -27.11
C LYS A 180 12.42 14.85 -27.25
N LEU A 181 11.72 14.46 -26.19
CA LEU A 181 10.27 14.31 -26.22
C LEU A 181 9.56 15.68 -26.16
N PRO A 182 8.34 15.79 -26.70
CA PRO A 182 7.43 16.90 -26.40
C PRO A 182 7.27 17.14 -24.89
N PRO A 183 7.18 18.40 -24.42
CA PRO A 183 7.14 18.75 -22.99
C PRO A 183 6.06 18.01 -22.18
N ASP A 184 4.90 17.76 -22.76
CA ASP A 184 3.80 17.01 -22.11
C ASP A 184 4.15 15.55 -21.87
N LEU A 185 4.84 14.90 -22.83
CA LEU A 185 5.31 13.52 -22.71
C LEU A 185 6.49 13.40 -21.75
N GLN A 186 7.39 14.41 -21.71
CA GLN A 186 8.42 14.50 -20.67
C GLN A 186 7.79 14.47 -19.27
N MET A 187 6.71 15.23 -19.07
CA MET A 187 6.02 15.31 -17.78
C MET A 187 5.34 14.03 -17.38
N GLN A 188 4.82 13.28 -18.32
CA GLN A 188 4.13 12.04 -18.03
C GLN A 188 5.09 10.94 -17.52
N ILE A 189 6.38 10.98 -17.89
CA ILE A 189 7.41 10.11 -17.30
C ILE A 189 7.53 10.35 -15.79
N CYS A 190 7.55 11.62 -15.38
CA CYS A 190 7.67 12.01 -13.98
C CYS A 190 6.36 11.81 -13.21
N GLN A 191 5.22 12.11 -13.83
CA GLN A 191 3.88 11.99 -13.23
C GLN A 191 3.60 10.58 -12.73
N ARG A 192 4.05 9.54 -13.45
CA ARG A 192 3.86 8.15 -13.02
C ARG A 192 4.24 7.90 -11.55
N CYS A 193 5.22 8.63 -11.00
CA CYS A 193 5.68 8.45 -9.63
C CYS A 193 5.52 9.71 -8.75
N HIS A 194 5.62 10.91 -9.33
CA HIS A 194 5.53 12.19 -8.61
C HIS A 194 4.13 12.83 -8.65
N GLN A 195 3.12 12.05 -9.02
CA GLN A 195 1.70 12.35 -8.98
C GLN A 195 0.96 11.16 -8.36
N GLN A 196 1.29 10.80 -7.11
CA GLN A 196 0.57 9.74 -6.39
C GLN A 196 -0.84 10.21 -6.10
N ALA A 197 -1.85 9.42 -6.49
CA ALA A 197 -3.23 9.62 -6.07
C ALA A 197 -4.00 8.31 -6.34
N VAL A 198 -5.31 8.38 -6.53
CA VAL A 198 -6.08 7.21 -6.96
C VAL A 198 -5.73 6.90 -8.42
N THR A 199 -5.02 5.80 -8.66
CA THR A 199 -4.65 5.37 -10.01
C THR A 199 -5.61 4.32 -10.53
N VAL A 200 -6.21 4.59 -11.69
CA VAL A 200 -7.15 3.70 -12.38
C VAL A 200 -6.49 3.17 -13.65
N LEU A 201 -6.15 1.89 -13.67
CA LEU A 201 -5.62 1.21 -14.85
C LEU A 201 -6.71 1.04 -15.93
N ARG A 202 -6.30 1.15 -17.20
CA ARG A 202 -7.09 0.69 -18.35
C ARG A 202 -7.23 -0.83 -18.30
N GLU A 203 -8.28 -1.35 -18.92
CA GLU A 203 -8.54 -2.80 -18.90
C GLU A 203 -7.38 -3.56 -19.55
N GLY A 204 -6.93 -4.64 -18.90
CA GLY A 204 -5.80 -5.44 -19.36
C GLY A 204 -4.43 -4.77 -19.28
N LYS A 205 -4.30 -3.59 -18.62
CA LYS A 205 -3.03 -2.90 -18.42
C LYS A 205 -2.48 -3.07 -17.01
N SER A 206 -1.16 -2.98 -16.89
CA SER A 206 -0.38 -2.99 -15.65
C SER A 206 0.37 -1.67 -15.42
N TYR A 207 0.93 -1.48 -14.23
CA TYR A 207 1.78 -0.33 -13.92
C TYR A 207 3.12 -0.32 -14.69
N TYR A 208 3.48 -1.40 -15.36
CA TYR A 208 4.71 -1.52 -16.17
C TYR A 208 4.49 -1.32 -17.67
N ASP A 209 3.25 -1.22 -18.15
CA ASP A 209 2.96 -1.05 -19.59
C ASP A 209 3.25 0.36 -20.12
N PHE A 210 3.37 1.35 -19.23
CA PHE A 210 3.74 2.70 -19.64
C PHE A 210 5.19 2.75 -20.11
N LYS A 211 5.38 3.15 -21.37
CA LYS A 211 6.69 3.39 -21.97
C LYS A 211 6.89 4.89 -22.21
N PRO A 212 8.10 5.44 -21.96
CA PRO A 212 8.43 6.83 -22.28
C PRO A 212 8.10 7.15 -23.74
N GLY A 213 7.36 8.24 -23.96
CA GLY A 213 6.84 8.63 -25.28
C GLY A 213 5.37 8.28 -25.52
N MET A 214 4.75 7.43 -24.69
CA MET A 214 3.30 7.22 -24.68
C MET A 214 2.59 8.28 -23.84
N LYS A 215 1.29 8.48 -24.07
CA LYS A 215 0.47 9.20 -23.09
C LYS A 215 0.14 8.28 -21.92
N LEU A 216 0.27 8.79 -20.70
CA LEU A 216 0.03 8.05 -19.46
C LEU A 216 -1.41 7.51 -19.41
N ASN A 217 -2.38 8.28 -19.92
CA ASN A 217 -3.80 7.89 -19.95
C ASN A 217 -4.15 6.76 -20.93
N GLU A 218 -3.22 6.32 -21.78
CA GLU A 218 -3.33 5.07 -22.56
C GLU A 218 -3.15 3.83 -21.66
N VAL A 219 -2.57 4.00 -20.48
CA VAL A 219 -2.30 2.92 -19.51
C VAL A 219 -3.06 3.14 -18.21
N MET A 220 -3.04 4.36 -17.67
CA MET A 220 -3.64 4.68 -16.38
C MET A 220 -4.10 6.13 -16.30
N ASP A 221 -5.24 6.35 -15.63
CA ASP A 221 -5.67 7.67 -15.21
C ASP A 221 -5.41 7.91 -13.72
N ILE A 222 -4.95 9.09 -13.36
CA ILE A 222 -4.62 9.44 -11.97
C ILE A 222 -5.58 10.51 -11.48
N PHE A 223 -6.32 10.21 -10.41
CA PHE A 223 -7.34 11.07 -9.83
C PHE A 223 -6.87 11.68 -8.51
N GLN A 224 -6.63 12.99 -8.52
CA GLN A 224 -6.26 13.76 -7.35
C GLN A 224 -7.48 14.14 -6.53
N GLN A 225 -7.37 14.03 -5.21
CA GLN A 225 -8.39 14.54 -4.29
C GLN A 225 -8.38 16.08 -4.28
N ARG A 226 -9.57 16.68 -4.26
CA ARG A 226 -9.75 18.11 -4.00
C ARG A 226 -10.48 18.30 -2.68
N PHE A 227 -9.88 19.12 -1.83
CA PHE A 227 -10.43 19.58 -0.56
C PHE A 227 -10.77 21.07 -0.64
N ALA A 228 -11.62 21.56 0.28
CA ALA A 228 -11.94 22.99 0.38
C ALA A 228 -10.71 23.89 0.45
N ASP A 229 -9.68 23.51 1.23
CA ASP A 229 -8.37 24.19 1.23
C ASP A 229 -7.26 23.38 0.51
N SER A 230 -7.50 23.07 -0.76
CA SER A 230 -6.46 22.44 -1.61
C SER A 230 -5.24 23.34 -1.86
N SER A 231 -5.30 24.62 -1.48
CA SER A 231 -4.18 25.55 -1.60
C SER A 231 -3.10 25.27 -0.56
N SER A 232 -3.50 24.90 0.65
CA SER A 232 -2.60 24.66 1.78
C SER A 232 -2.38 23.18 2.10
N VAL A 233 -3.35 22.32 1.74
CA VAL A 233 -3.31 20.88 2.07
C VAL A 233 -2.95 20.07 0.83
N PHE A 234 -1.89 19.27 0.93
CA PHE A 234 -1.40 18.42 -0.15
C PHE A 234 -0.67 17.17 0.36
N ILE A 235 -0.47 16.20 -0.54
CA ILE A 235 0.28 14.97 -0.27
C ILE A 235 1.72 15.06 -0.76
N MET A 236 2.62 14.26 -0.19
CA MET A 236 4.05 14.31 -0.49
C MET A 236 4.32 14.19 -2.00
N ALA A 237 3.75 13.19 -2.66
CA ALA A 237 3.97 12.93 -4.08
C ALA A 237 2.94 13.64 -4.99
N SER A 238 2.72 14.95 -4.80
CA SER A 238 1.81 15.77 -5.64
C SER A 238 2.52 16.89 -6.44
N HIS A 239 3.84 16.78 -6.61
CA HIS A 239 4.71 17.79 -7.22
C HIS A 239 4.16 18.33 -8.54
N PHE A 240 3.68 17.45 -9.41
CA PHE A 240 3.13 17.85 -10.71
C PHE A 240 1.83 18.64 -10.57
N ASP A 241 0.90 18.20 -9.72
CA ASP A 241 -0.34 18.91 -9.42
C ASP A 241 -0.07 20.30 -8.85
N ARG A 242 0.79 20.39 -7.84
CA ARG A 242 1.20 21.63 -7.20
C ARG A 242 1.84 22.59 -8.21
N MET A 243 2.73 22.10 -9.06
CA MET A 243 3.36 22.90 -10.11
C MET A 243 2.33 23.49 -11.08
N ARG A 244 1.32 22.71 -11.51
CA ARG A 244 0.26 23.19 -12.41
C ARG A 244 -0.62 24.29 -11.82
N MET A 245 -0.70 24.39 -10.50
CA MET A 245 -1.45 25.46 -9.83
C MET A 245 -0.75 26.82 -9.98
N SER A 246 0.57 26.83 -10.16
CA SER A 246 1.42 28.01 -10.25
C SER A 246 1.12 28.87 -11.48
N ASN A 247 1.11 30.20 -11.29
CA ASN A 247 0.88 31.13 -12.40
C ASN A 247 2.00 31.09 -13.44
N CYS A 248 3.25 30.88 -13.03
CA CYS A 248 4.38 30.74 -13.96
C CYS A 248 4.21 29.52 -14.87
N PHE A 249 3.77 28.38 -14.31
CA PHE A 249 3.48 27.18 -15.10
C PHE A 249 2.36 27.44 -16.11
N LYS A 250 1.23 28.01 -15.66
CA LYS A 250 0.09 28.34 -16.53
C LYS A 250 0.50 29.27 -17.69
N LYS A 251 1.29 30.30 -17.40
CA LYS A 251 1.79 31.26 -18.40
C LYS A 251 2.89 30.71 -19.31
N SER A 252 3.54 29.61 -18.92
CA SER A 252 4.55 28.96 -19.77
C SER A 252 3.95 28.31 -21.03
N ASN A 253 2.62 28.18 -21.13
CA ASN A 253 1.91 27.52 -22.22
C ASN A 253 2.45 26.11 -22.51
N GLY A 254 2.72 25.35 -21.44
CA GLY A 254 3.18 23.96 -21.53
C GLY A 254 4.68 23.78 -21.81
N LYS A 255 5.47 24.86 -21.83
CA LYS A 255 6.93 24.78 -22.05
C LYS A 255 7.72 24.38 -20.81
N LEU A 256 7.17 24.60 -19.61
CA LEU A 256 7.86 24.30 -18.36
C LEU A 256 7.72 22.82 -17.99
N THR A 257 8.83 22.16 -17.67
CA THR A 257 8.86 20.76 -17.25
C THR A 257 9.72 20.59 -15.98
N CYS A 258 9.63 19.44 -15.31
CA CYS A 258 10.51 19.06 -14.19
C CYS A 258 11.99 19.22 -14.55
N ILE A 259 12.40 18.88 -15.78
CA ILE A 259 13.81 18.96 -16.19
C ILE A 259 14.26 20.36 -16.59
N THR A 260 13.34 21.33 -16.68
CA THR A 260 13.73 22.75 -16.77
C THR A 260 14.54 23.14 -15.53
N CYS A 261 14.17 22.61 -14.35
CA CYS A 261 14.80 22.93 -13.08
C CYS A 261 15.70 21.80 -12.54
N HIS A 262 15.31 20.53 -12.71
CA HIS A 262 16.00 19.40 -12.09
C HIS A 262 16.84 18.59 -13.09
N ASN A 263 18.01 18.15 -12.63
CA ASN A 263 18.77 17.11 -13.31
C ASN A 263 18.40 15.73 -12.72
N PRO A 264 17.74 14.83 -13.48
CA PRO A 264 17.29 13.54 -12.96
C PRO A 264 18.44 12.56 -12.64
N HIS A 265 19.66 12.81 -13.11
CA HIS A 265 20.81 11.92 -12.87
C HIS A 265 21.64 12.31 -11.66
N LYS A 266 21.34 13.45 -11.03
CA LYS A 266 22.12 14.00 -9.92
C LYS A 266 21.29 14.08 -8.66
N ASN A 267 21.93 13.89 -7.51
CA ASN A 267 21.23 14.04 -6.24
C ASN A 267 20.90 15.51 -6.01
N ILE A 268 19.70 15.80 -5.51
CA ILE A 268 19.29 17.18 -5.22
C ILE A 268 20.22 17.88 -4.23
N LYS A 269 20.85 17.11 -3.33
CA LYS A 269 21.83 17.62 -2.36
C LYS A 269 23.15 18.08 -2.98
N GLU A 270 23.39 17.78 -4.25
CA GLU A 270 24.58 18.25 -5.00
C GLU A 270 24.38 19.66 -5.56
N PHE A 271 23.16 20.22 -5.54
CA PHE A 271 22.85 21.55 -6.04
C PHE A 271 22.67 22.54 -4.90
N ASP A 272 23.22 23.74 -5.07
CA ASP A 272 23.10 24.86 -4.15
C ASP A 272 21.96 25.82 -4.54
N ASN A 273 21.83 26.91 -3.78
CA ASN A 273 20.81 27.93 -4.06
C ASN A 273 21.09 28.68 -5.38
N GLU A 274 22.35 28.86 -5.75
CA GLU A 274 22.73 29.57 -6.97
C GLU A 274 22.21 28.82 -8.21
N TYR A 275 22.38 27.49 -8.24
CA TYR A 275 21.82 26.65 -9.30
C TYR A 275 20.33 26.90 -9.50
N PHE A 276 19.52 26.91 -8.42
CA PHE A 276 18.07 27.13 -8.53
C PHE A 276 17.70 28.57 -8.86
N ASN A 277 18.42 29.55 -8.31
CA ASN A 277 18.22 30.96 -8.66
C ASN A 277 18.45 31.18 -10.15
N ASN A 278 19.51 30.61 -10.72
CA ASN A 278 19.82 30.70 -12.14
C ASN A 278 18.69 30.12 -13.00
N LYS A 279 18.01 29.06 -12.55
CA LYS A 279 16.80 28.54 -13.23
C LYS A 279 15.63 29.52 -13.19
N CYS A 280 15.41 30.22 -12.09
CA CYS A 280 14.38 31.27 -12.04
C CYS A 280 14.73 32.45 -12.95
N GLN A 281 16.02 32.81 -13.00
CA GLN A 281 16.54 33.97 -13.71
C GLN A 281 16.52 33.84 -15.23
N THR A 282 16.35 32.62 -15.78
CA THR A 282 16.10 32.46 -17.22
C THR A 282 14.81 33.16 -17.68
N CYS A 283 13.87 33.41 -16.77
CA CYS A 283 12.59 34.07 -17.06
C CYS A 283 12.32 35.30 -16.18
N HIS A 284 12.99 35.44 -15.04
CA HIS A 284 12.73 36.48 -14.04
C HIS A 284 14.01 37.25 -13.71
N GLN A 285 14.12 38.49 -14.17
CA GLN A 285 15.28 39.32 -13.85
C GLN A 285 15.23 39.79 -12.38
N PRO A 286 16.34 39.68 -11.61
CA PRO A 286 16.36 40.04 -10.19
C PRO A 286 15.91 41.47 -9.90
N GLU A 287 16.17 42.43 -10.82
CA GLU A 287 15.79 43.84 -10.64
C GLU A 287 14.27 44.04 -10.65
N GLN A 288 13.50 43.07 -11.15
CA GLN A 288 12.04 43.09 -11.15
C GLN A 288 11.43 42.53 -9.86
N CYS A 289 12.26 42.06 -8.92
CA CYS A 289 11.80 41.53 -7.65
C CYS A 289 11.46 42.68 -6.68
N THR A 290 10.18 42.83 -6.34
CA THR A 290 9.70 43.87 -5.42
C THR A 290 9.65 43.39 -3.96
N GLY A 291 10.50 42.45 -3.57
CA GLY A 291 10.62 41.96 -2.19
C GLY A 291 11.30 42.99 -1.28
N GLU A 292 11.26 42.79 0.04
CA GLU A 292 11.99 43.66 0.98
C GLU A 292 13.46 43.76 0.57
N SER A 293 13.94 44.99 0.37
CA SER A 293 15.24 45.31 -0.24
C SER A 293 16.43 44.71 0.51
N SER A 294 16.31 44.46 1.82
CA SER A 294 17.32 43.83 2.65
C SER A 294 17.58 42.35 2.29
N ALA A 295 16.56 41.62 1.81
CA ALA A 295 16.70 40.23 1.37
C ALA A 295 17.34 40.11 -0.03
N LEU A 296 17.18 41.14 -0.86
CA LEU A 296 17.74 41.24 -2.21
C LEU A 296 19.21 41.65 -2.23
N GLN A 297 19.68 42.38 -1.21
CA GLN A 297 21.07 42.84 -1.07
C GLN A 297 21.99 41.82 -0.37
N ASN A 298 21.46 40.68 0.05
CA ASN A 298 22.21 39.67 0.78
C ASN A 298 22.85 38.66 -0.20
N ALA A 299 24.13 38.34 -0.03
CA ALA A 299 24.85 37.33 -0.82
C ALA A 299 24.25 35.91 -0.72
N ALA A 300 23.26 35.71 0.16
CA ALA A 300 22.48 34.49 0.34
C ALA A 300 21.07 34.54 -0.31
N PHE A 301 20.85 35.37 -1.34
CA PHE A 301 19.58 35.45 -2.05
C PHE A 301 19.08 34.06 -2.48
N ASN A 302 17.80 33.75 -2.23
CA ASN A 302 17.25 32.42 -2.44
C ASN A 302 15.78 32.49 -2.86
N CYS A 303 15.51 32.40 -4.16
CA CYS A 303 14.16 32.44 -4.74
C CYS A 303 13.24 31.37 -4.12
N ILE A 304 13.75 30.14 -3.95
CA ILE A 304 12.93 29.00 -3.52
C ILE A 304 12.55 29.09 -2.03
N ALA A 305 13.33 29.79 -1.20
CA ALA A 305 13.01 29.98 0.22
C ALA A 305 11.68 30.76 0.43
N CYS A 306 11.39 31.72 -0.45
CA CYS A 306 10.17 32.52 -0.38
C CYS A 306 9.05 31.97 -1.27
N HIS A 307 9.38 31.53 -2.49
CA HIS A 307 8.40 31.18 -3.52
C HIS A 307 8.02 29.70 -3.56
N MET A 308 8.83 28.81 -2.97
CA MET A 308 8.64 27.35 -2.91
C MET A 308 8.83 26.85 -1.48
N LYS A 309 8.00 27.35 -0.57
CA LYS A 309 8.16 27.08 0.87
C LYS A 309 8.07 25.60 1.17
N LYS A 310 8.84 25.18 2.17
CA LYS A 310 8.74 23.83 2.73
C LYS A 310 7.48 23.73 3.59
N ALA A 311 6.71 22.66 3.43
CA ALA A 311 5.48 22.41 4.19
C ALA A 311 5.28 20.93 4.47
N SER A 312 4.55 20.63 5.56
CA SER A 312 4.13 19.28 5.90
C SER A 312 3.14 18.73 4.87
N SER A 313 3.32 17.47 4.48
CA SER A 313 2.32 16.71 3.75
C SER A 313 1.34 16.05 4.71
N TYR A 314 0.06 15.95 4.35
CA TYR A 314 -0.93 15.34 5.26
C TYR A 314 -0.90 13.80 5.26
N ASP A 315 -0.32 13.16 4.26
CA ASP A 315 -0.33 11.71 4.08
C ASP A 315 0.85 11.00 4.75
N ILE A 316 1.91 11.73 5.07
CA ILE A 316 3.11 11.18 5.72
C ILE A 316 3.47 12.04 6.94
N PRO A 317 3.31 11.51 8.16
CA PRO A 317 3.70 12.21 9.39
C PRO A 317 5.18 12.60 9.40
N HIS A 318 5.50 13.68 10.11
CA HIS A 318 6.88 14.12 10.38
C HIS A 318 7.73 14.42 9.13
N VAL A 319 7.10 14.54 7.95
CA VAL A 319 7.78 14.84 6.69
C VAL A 319 7.40 16.21 6.19
N ILE A 320 8.43 17.03 5.99
CA ILE A 320 8.34 18.34 5.35
C ILE A 320 8.97 18.23 3.96
N VAL A 321 8.26 18.69 2.94
CA VAL A 321 8.72 18.73 1.55
C VAL A 321 8.65 20.14 0.97
N THR A 322 9.46 20.40 -0.05
CA THR A 322 9.38 21.64 -0.84
C THR A 322 8.08 21.65 -1.63
N ASP A 323 7.23 22.64 -1.37
CA ASP A 323 5.99 22.82 -2.11
C ASP A 323 6.27 23.33 -3.52
N HIS A 324 5.78 22.58 -4.51
CA HIS A 324 5.94 22.93 -5.92
C HIS A 324 4.85 23.89 -6.42
N TYR A 325 3.97 24.38 -5.54
CA TYR A 325 3.07 25.48 -5.84
C TYR A 325 3.82 26.82 -5.70
N ILE A 326 4.37 27.28 -6.82
CA ILE A 326 5.22 28.48 -6.90
C ILE A 326 4.33 29.73 -6.89
N VAL A 327 4.42 30.52 -5.81
CA VAL A 327 3.56 31.69 -5.57
C VAL A 327 4.35 33.00 -5.62
N LYS A 328 3.83 34.03 -6.32
CA LYS A 328 4.47 35.37 -6.37
C LYS A 328 4.44 36.09 -5.02
N LYS A 329 3.30 36.02 -4.31
CA LYS A 329 3.13 36.56 -2.97
C LYS A 329 2.91 35.38 -2.02
N PRO A 330 3.87 35.04 -1.16
CA PRO A 330 3.63 34.05 -0.12
C PRO A 330 2.60 34.65 0.86
N GLN A 331 1.31 34.41 0.64
CA GLN A 331 0.25 34.87 1.56
C GLN A 331 0.53 34.37 2.99
N SER A 332 0.17 35.18 3.98
CA SER A 332 0.34 34.96 5.42
C SER A 332 -0.31 33.68 5.98
N ARG A 333 -1.11 32.95 5.20
CA ARG A 333 -1.80 31.71 5.64
C ARG A 333 -1.02 30.41 5.42
N SER A 334 -0.16 30.33 4.39
CA SER A 334 0.61 29.10 4.10
C SER A 334 1.75 28.85 5.10
N VAL A 335 2.09 29.85 5.92
CA VAL A 335 3.18 29.77 6.91
C VAL A 335 2.73 29.09 8.20
N GLU A 336 1.49 29.29 8.65
CA GLU A 336 0.95 28.66 9.87
C GLU A 336 0.62 27.16 9.69
N LEU A 337 0.22 26.75 8.48
CA LEU A 337 -0.14 25.37 8.18
C LEU A 337 1.08 24.46 7.92
N ALA A 338 2.23 25.04 7.56
CA ALA A 338 3.46 24.33 7.22
C ALA A 338 4.11 23.55 8.38
N ARG A 339 3.58 23.65 9.61
CA ARG A 339 4.06 22.95 10.81
C ARG A 339 2.97 22.23 11.59
N LYS A 340 1.72 22.20 11.10
CA LYS A 340 0.64 21.54 11.84
C LYS A 340 0.83 20.02 11.87
N PRO A 341 0.47 19.35 12.97
CA PRO A 341 0.40 17.90 13.03
C PRO A 341 -0.51 17.36 11.92
N VAL A 342 -0.20 16.18 11.38
CA VAL A 342 -1.04 15.52 10.37
C VAL A 342 -2.49 15.44 10.84
N SER A 343 -2.74 15.12 12.11
CA SER A 343 -4.08 15.03 12.71
C SER A 343 -4.89 16.34 12.62
N GLU A 344 -4.25 17.50 12.58
CA GLU A 344 -4.93 18.78 12.38
C GLU A 344 -5.18 19.07 10.91
N LEU A 345 -4.24 18.69 10.02
CA LEU A 345 -4.46 18.74 8.57
C LEU A 345 -5.58 17.80 8.12
N GLU A 346 -5.76 16.67 8.81
CA GLU A 346 -6.86 15.73 8.55
C GLU A 346 -8.24 16.31 8.84
N LYS A 347 -8.35 17.14 9.88
CA LYS A 347 -9.62 17.78 10.27
C LYS A 347 -10.06 18.88 9.30
N GLN A 348 -9.18 19.31 8.39
CA GLN A 348 -9.46 20.34 7.38
C GLN A 348 -9.80 19.74 6.00
N LYS A 349 -10.07 18.43 5.93
CA LYS A 349 -10.35 17.69 4.70
C LYS A 349 -11.85 17.65 4.39
N ASP A 350 -12.43 18.80 4.08
CA ASP A 350 -13.74 18.81 3.44
C ASP A 350 -13.57 18.34 2.00
N PHE A 351 -13.67 17.03 1.79
CA PHE A 351 -13.55 16.40 0.48
C PHE A 351 -14.65 16.93 -0.43
N ILE A 352 -14.24 17.44 -1.60
CA ILE A 352 -15.16 17.95 -2.62
C ILE A 352 -15.38 16.90 -3.70
N ARG A 353 -14.30 16.47 -4.36
CA ARG A 353 -14.35 15.55 -5.51
C ARG A 353 -12.99 14.99 -5.88
N LEU A 354 -13.02 13.98 -6.74
CA LEU A 354 -11.85 13.52 -7.49
C LEU A 354 -11.69 14.31 -8.80
N VAL A 355 -10.45 14.65 -9.17
CA VAL A 355 -10.10 15.34 -10.42
C VAL A 355 -9.02 14.56 -11.15
N CYS A 356 -9.30 14.15 -12.38
CA CYS A 356 -8.32 13.46 -13.21
C CYS A 356 -7.18 14.41 -13.62
N ALA A 357 -5.95 14.01 -13.32
CA ALA A 357 -4.73 14.75 -13.61
C ALA A 357 -4.18 14.46 -15.02
N THR A 358 -4.52 13.31 -15.59
CA THR A 358 -3.97 12.75 -16.84
C THR A 358 -4.90 12.91 -18.04
N SER A 359 -6.21 12.95 -17.81
CA SER A 359 -7.23 13.13 -18.85
C SER A 359 -8.11 14.33 -18.56
N LYS A 360 -8.33 15.18 -19.57
CA LYS A 360 -9.23 16.35 -19.46
C LYS A 360 -10.70 15.94 -19.27
N HIS A 361 -11.11 14.87 -19.95
CA HIS A 361 -12.48 14.34 -19.94
C HIS A 361 -12.45 12.82 -19.78
N PRO A 362 -12.17 12.30 -18.57
CA PRO A 362 -12.26 10.86 -18.33
C PRO A 362 -13.69 10.38 -18.56
N ASP A 363 -13.84 9.18 -19.10
CA ASP A 363 -15.15 8.55 -19.27
C ASP A 363 -15.79 8.20 -17.92
N ASN A 364 -17.12 8.07 -17.90
CA ASN A 364 -17.87 7.84 -16.68
C ASN A 364 -17.46 6.56 -15.95
N LEU A 365 -17.11 5.50 -16.67
CA LEU A 365 -16.68 4.25 -16.04
C LEU A 365 -15.35 4.44 -15.31
N THR A 366 -14.39 5.12 -15.92
CA THR A 366 -13.11 5.44 -15.31
C THR A 366 -13.28 6.30 -14.05
N VAL A 367 -14.20 7.28 -14.06
CA VAL A 367 -14.53 8.07 -12.86
C VAL A 367 -15.16 7.19 -11.77
N ALA A 368 -16.10 6.30 -12.13
CA ALA A 368 -16.71 5.37 -11.17
C ALA A 368 -15.65 4.46 -10.52
N LYS A 369 -14.74 3.89 -11.32
CA LYS A 369 -13.61 3.09 -10.85
C LYS A 369 -12.75 3.87 -9.85
N ALA A 370 -12.47 5.15 -10.11
CA ALA A 370 -11.73 6.00 -9.20
C ALA A 370 -12.42 6.15 -7.83
N TYR A 371 -13.74 6.33 -7.81
CA TYR A 371 -14.47 6.41 -6.53
C TYR A 371 -14.51 5.06 -5.78
N LEU A 372 -14.63 3.94 -6.49
CA LEU A 372 -14.54 2.60 -5.87
C LEU A 372 -13.14 2.35 -5.28
N ASP A 373 -12.07 2.69 -6.03
CA ASP A 373 -10.70 2.59 -5.56
C ASP A 373 -10.45 3.52 -4.36
N TYR A 374 -11.01 4.74 -4.37
CA TYR A 374 -10.89 5.67 -3.26
C TYR A 374 -11.56 5.15 -1.99
N TYR A 375 -12.73 4.54 -2.12
CA TYR A 375 -13.45 3.91 -1.01
C TYR A 375 -12.63 2.80 -0.36
N GLU A 376 -12.10 1.87 -1.16
CA GLU A 376 -11.35 0.72 -0.64
C GLU A 376 -9.97 1.09 -0.08
N LYS A 377 -9.26 2.02 -0.73
CA LYS A 377 -7.85 2.29 -0.41
C LYS A 377 -7.62 3.44 0.57
N TYR A 378 -8.54 4.40 0.65
CA TYR A 378 -8.29 5.66 1.38
C TYR A 378 -9.38 6.03 2.39
N ALA A 379 -10.66 5.97 2.00
CA ALA A 379 -11.75 6.44 2.85
C ALA A 379 -13.03 5.64 2.61
N ALA A 380 -13.35 4.71 3.50
CA ALA A 380 -14.58 3.90 3.45
C ALA A 380 -15.81 4.73 3.89
N VAL A 381 -16.14 5.76 3.14
CA VAL A 381 -17.23 6.72 3.40
C VAL A 381 -18.33 6.53 2.36
N GLU A 382 -19.58 6.37 2.80
CA GLU A 382 -20.72 5.95 1.97
C GLU A 382 -20.96 6.87 0.77
N GLN A 383 -20.77 8.18 0.93
CA GLN A 383 -20.95 9.19 -0.13
C GLN A 383 -20.02 8.96 -1.34
N HIS A 384 -18.88 8.28 -1.16
CA HIS A 384 -18.02 7.89 -2.28
C HIS A 384 -18.63 6.76 -3.10
N LEU A 385 -19.35 5.83 -2.47
CA LEU A 385 -20.12 4.80 -3.17
C LEU A 385 -21.30 5.45 -3.90
N ASP A 386 -21.97 6.44 -3.34
CA ASP A 386 -23.04 7.18 -4.05
C ASP A 386 -22.51 7.84 -5.34
N SER A 387 -21.32 8.43 -5.26
CA SER A 387 -20.63 8.99 -6.42
C SER A 387 -20.27 7.91 -7.44
N ALA A 388 -19.74 6.77 -7.00
CA ALA A 388 -19.45 5.64 -7.88
C ALA A 388 -20.73 5.14 -8.60
N TRP A 389 -21.84 4.99 -7.86
CA TRP A 389 -23.13 4.57 -8.40
C TRP A 389 -23.66 5.54 -9.47
N HIS A 390 -23.58 6.85 -9.21
CA HIS A 390 -23.97 7.88 -10.17
C HIS A 390 -23.23 7.73 -11.50
N PHE A 391 -21.91 7.55 -11.45
CA PHE A 391 -21.10 7.40 -12.65
C PHE A 391 -21.27 6.03 -13.32
N LEU A 392 -21.50 4.94 -12.57
CA LEU A 392 -21.83 3.63 -13.14
C LEU A 392 -23.12 3.68 -13.96
N LYS A 393 -24.18 4.33 -13.44
CA LYS A 393 -25.43 4.52 -14.20
C LYS A 393 -25.20 5.29 -15.51
N LYS A 394 -24.38 6.36 -15.46
CA LYS A 394 -24.03 7.14 -16.66
C LYS A 394 -23.12 6.40 -17.64
N ALA A 395 -22.40 5.37 -17.19
CA ALA A 395 -21.53 4.57 -18.04
C ALA A 395 -22.30 3.50 -18.84
N GLN A 396 -23.55 3.21 -18.46
CA GLN A 396 -24.33 2.07 -18.98
C GLN A 396 -24.50 2.06 -20.49
N SER A 397 -24.73 3.22 -21.12
CA SER A 397 -24.95 3.30 -22.57
C SER A 397 -23.69 3.05 -23.42
N ASN A 398 -22.50 3.26 -22.83
CA ASN A 398 -21.23 3.32 -23.56
C ASN A 398 -20.22 2.28 -23.07
N THR A 399 -20.65 1.34 -22.22
CA THR A 399 -19.82 0.28 -21.64
C THR A 399 -20.42 -1.07 -22.00
N SER A 400 -19.58 -2.07 -22.28
CA SER A 400 -20.08 -3.42 -22.52
C SER A 400 -20.85 -3.94 -21.29
N PRO A 401 -21.91 -4.74 -21.48
CA PRO A 401 -22.67 -5.30 -20.36
C PRO A 401 -21.79 -6.10 -19.38
N GLU A 402 -20.80 -6.82 -19.90
CA GLU A 402 -19.84 -7.58 -19.09
C GLU A 402 -18.97 -6.66 -18.21
N THR A 403 -18.33 -5.65 -18.81
CA THR A 403 -17.49 -4.71 -18.05
C THR A 403 -18.32 -3.93 -17.03
N LEU A 404 -19.53 -3.49 -17.37
CA LEU A 404 -20.40 -2.81 -16.42
C LEU A 404 -20.75 -3.72 -15.24
N LYS A 405 -21.10 -4.99 -15.51
CA LYS A 405 -21.43 -5.99 -14.49
C LYS A 405 -20.28 -6.23 -13.51
N LYS A 406 -19.03 -6.29 -14.00
CA LYS A 406 -17.82 -6.40 -13.16
C LYS A 406 -17.79 -5.34 -12.05
N TYR A 407 -18.07 -4.09 -12.41
CA TYR A 407 -18.02 -2.98 -11.46
C TYR A 407 -19.30 -2.79 -10.65
N LEU A 408 -20.45 -3.23 -11.14
CA LEU A 408 -21.68 -3.35 -10.33
C LEU A 408 -21.51 -4.39 -9.21
N ILE A 409 -20.93 -5.56 -9.52
CA ILE A 409 -20.60 -6.58 -8.51
C ILE A 409 -19.65 -6.01 -7.46
N ARG A 410 -18.60 -5.30 -7.89
CA ARG A 410 -17.67 -4.62 -6.97
C ARG A 410 -18.41 -3.60 -6.09
N TYR A 411 -19.27 -2.77 -6.67
CA TYR A 411 -20.06 -1.77 -5.94
C TYR A 411 -20.96 -2.41 -4.87
N PHE A 412 -21.80 -3.39 -5.24
CA PHE A 412 -22.72 -4.02 -4.29
C PHE A 412 -21.99 -4.81 -3.21
N TYR A 413 -20.88 -5.45 -3.56
CA TYR A 413 -20.01 -6.11 -2.58
C TYR A 413 -19.47 -5.11 -1.54
N LEU A 414 -19.04 -3.91 -1.97
CA LEU A 414 -18.56 -2.87 -1.04
C LEU A 414 -19.69 -2.25 -0.21
N LYS A 415 -20.90 -2.16 -0.75
CA LYS A 415 -22.11 -1.82 0.02
C LYS A 415 -22.59 -2.94 0.96
N GLN A 416 -21.93 -4.11 0.94
CA GLN A 416 -22.35 -5.31 1.66
C GLN A 416 -23.75 -5.82 1.28
N ASP A 417 -24.22 -5.46 0.08
CA ASP A 417 -25.46 -5.99 -0.50
C ASP A 417 -25.16 -7.27 -1.27
N PHE A 418 -24.97 -8.36 -0.52
CA PHE A 418 -24.60 -9.66 -1.06
C PHE A 418 -25.74 -10.29 -1.89
N LEU A 419 -26.99 -9.94 -1.62
CA LEU A 419 -28.14 -10.43 -2.39
C LEU A 419 -28.11 -9.88 -3.82
N SER A 420 -27.80 -8.59 -4.00
CA SER A 420 -27.61 -8.00 -5.33
C SER A 420 -26.41 -8.61 -6.07
N VAL A 421 -25.31 -8.91 -5.37
CA VAL A 421 -24.17 -9.61 -5.97
C VAL A 421 -24.57 -11.01 -6.47
N VAL A 422 -25.30 -11.77 -5.65
CA VAL A 422 -25.81 -13.11 -6.01
C VAL A 422 -26.80 -13.03 -7.18
N ALA A 423 -27.67 -12.01 -7.22
CA ALA A 423 -28.60 -11.81 -8.32
C ALA A 423 -27.85 -11.57 -9.65
N LEU A 424 -26.80 -10.74 -9.64
CA LEU A 424 -25.96 -10.48 -10.82
C LEU A 424 -25.15 -11.72 -11.28
N ALA A 425 -24.96 -12.70 -10.40
CA ALA A 425 -24.21 -13.92 -10.67
C ALA A 425 -25.01 -15.02 -11.39
N LYS A 426 -26.34 -14.88 -11.51
CA LYS A 426 -27.21 -15.86 -12.20
C LYS A 426 -27.03 -15.86 -13.72
N ASP A 427 -26.57 -14.75 -14.27
CA ASP A 427 -26.27 -14.57 -15.68
C ASP A 427 -24.79 -14.84 -16.00
N SER A 428 -24.39 -14.71 -17.27
CA SER A 428 -22.97 -14.70 -17.65
C SER A 428 -22.18 -13.67 -16.83
N LEU A 429 -21.05 -14.11 -16.26
CA LEU A 429 -20.17 -13.34 -15.41
C LEU A 429 -18.87 -12.99 -16.13
N PRO A 430 -18.29 -11.81 -15.86
CA PRO A 430 -16.96 -11.45 -16.33
C PRO A 430 -15.91 -12.48 -15.89
N ASP A 431 -15.02 -12.86 -16.80
CA ASP A 431 -13.98 -13.84 -16.55
C ASP A 431 -12.77 -13.24 -15.80
N ASP A 432 -12.99 -12.86 -14.54
CA ASP A 432 -12.06 -12.11 -13.70
C ASP A 432 -11.98 -12.71 -12.28
N ALA A 433 -10.75 -12.90 -11.79
CA ALA A 433 -10.49 -13.59 -10.51
C ALA A 433 -11.17 -12.91 -9.31
N TRP A 434 -11.11 -11.58 -9.25
CA TRP A 434 -11.70 -10.80 -8.17
C TRP A 434 -13.23 -10.77 -8.23
N THR A 435 -13.80 -10.82 -9.43
CA THR A 435 -15.24 -10.92 -9.63
C THR A 435 -15.75 -12.25 -9.10
N TYR A 436 -15.11 -13.36 -9.48
CA TYR A 436 -15.43 -14.67 -8.93
C TYR A 436 -15.25 -14.74 -7.41
N TYR A 437 -14.19 -14.12 -6.87
CA TYR A 437 -13.99 -14.07 -5.43
C TYR A 437 -15.13 -13.32 -4.72
N ARG A 438 -15.53 -12.14 -5.21
CA ARG A 438 -16.62 -11.34 -4.61
C ARG A 438 -17.96 -12.06 -4.67
N VAL A 439 -18.26 -12.73 -5.78
CA VAL A 439 -19.46 -13.56 -5.92
C VAL A 439 -19.42 -14.76 -4.99
N GLY A 440 -18.31 -15.48 -4.93
CA GLY A 440 -18.13 -16.61 -4.02
C GLY A 440 -18.26 -16.20 -2.55
N GLU A 441 -17.74 -15.03 -2.18
CA GLU A 441 -17.93 -14.48 -0.85
C GLU A 441 -19.38 -14.03 -0.60
N ALA A 442 -20.07 -13.45 -1.58
CA ALA A 442 -21.48 -13.12 -1.43
C ALA A 442 -22.33 -14.38 -1.16
N PHE A 443 -22.13 -15.47 -1.92
CA PHE A 443 -22.78 -16.75 -1.66
C PHE A 443 -22.45 -17.34 -0.28
N PHE A 444 -21.20 -17.16 0.19
CA PHE A 444 -20.81 -17.53 1.56
C PHE A 444 -21.64 -16.77 2.60
N GLN A 445 -21.80 -15.45 2.42
CA GLN A 445 -22.54 -14.61 3.37
C GLN A 445 -24.05 -14.90 3.32
N THR A 446 -24.59 -15.33 2.17
CA THR A 446 -25.99 -15.74 2.03
C THR A 446 -26.25 -17.22 2.36
N GLY A 447 -25.22 -17.97 2.77
CA GLY A 447 -25.33 -19.35 3.23
C GLY A 447 -25.31 -20.44 2.15
N ASP A 448 -25.19 -20.11 0.87
CA ASP A 448 -25.04 -21.12 -0.20
C ASP A 448 -23.57 -21.48 -0.39
N PHE A 449 -23.09 -22.39 0.44
CA PHE A 449 -21.69 -22.81 0.43
C PHE A 449 -21.30 -23.61 -0.82
N ASN A 450 -22.26 -24.25 -1.51
CA ASN A 450 -21.95 -24.99 -2.74
C ASN A 450 -21.63 -24.03 -3.89
N GLN A 451 -22.45 -23.01 -4.10
CA GLN A 451 -22.15 -21.96 -5.08
C GLN A 451 -20.89 -21.18 -4.69
N SER A 452 -20.74 -20.86 -3.39
CA SER A 452 -19.53 -20.23 -2.88
C SER A 452 -18.27 -21.02 -3.26
N LEU A 453 -18.28 -22.33 -3.05
CA LEU A 453 -17.16 -23.21 -3.39
C LEU A 453 -16.81 -23.15 -4.88
N GLN A 454 -17.82 -23.23 -5.76
CA GLN A 454 -17.61 -23.21 -7.22
C GLN A 454 -16.98 -21.89 -7.68
N PHE A 455 -17.48 -20.76 -7.20
CA PHE A 455 -16.94 -19.46 -7.59
C PHE A 455 -15.56 -19.19 -6.99
N LEU A 456 -15.30 -19.60 -5.75
CA LEU A 456 -13.97 -19.50 -5.16
C LEU A 456 -12.95 -20.41 -5.87
N GLN A 457 -13.38 -21.56 -6.38
CA GLN A 457 -12.53 -22.42 -7.21
C GLN A 457 -12.14 -21.71 -8.51
N LYS A 458 -13.09 -21.07 -9.20
CA LYS A 458 -12.80 -20.26 -10.41
C LYS A 458 -11.86 -19.09 -10.10
N ALA A 459 -12.08 -18.40 -8.98
CA ALA A 459 -11.20 -17.33 -8.52
C ALA A 459 -9.76 -17.84 -8.31
N LEU A 460 -9.60 -19.01 -7.69
CA LEU A 460 -8.29 -19.62 -7.46
C LEU A 460 -7.63 -20.16 -8.74
N GLN A 461 -8.40 -20.67 -9.70
CA GLN A 461 -7.88 -21.06 -11.01
C GLN A 461 -7.27 -19.87 -11.75
N LYS A 462 -7.88 -18.68 -11.63
CA LYS A 462 -7.38 -17.44 -12.24
C LYS A 462 -6.26 -16.78 -11.45
N ALA A 463 -6.28 -16.92 -10.12
CA ALA A 463 -5.29 -16.33 -9.23
C ALA A 463 -4.73 -17.38 -8.24
N PRO A 464 -3.92 -18.35 -8.74
CA PRO A 464 -3.47 -19.50 -7.95
C PRO A 464 -2.47 -19.14 -6.85
N PHE A 465 -1.93 -17.91 -6.85
CA PHE A 465 -1.00 -17.42 -5.84
C PHE A 465 -1.64 -16.44 -4.86
N ASN A 466 -2.95 -16.22 -4.95
CA ASN A 466 -3.68 -15.37 -4.02
C ASN A 466 -3.97 -16.13 -2.71
N LEU A 467 -3.27 -15.73 -1.65
CA LEU A 467 -3.37 -16.37 -0.32
C LEU A 467 -4.76 -16.23 0.30
N LYS A 468 -5.40 -15.07 0.10
CA LYS A 468 -6.77 -14.81 0.58
C LYS A 468 -7.77 -15.76 -0.07
N PHE A 469 -7.63 -15.99 -1.38
CA PHE A 469 -8.53 -16.88 -2.13
C PHE A 469 -8.38 -18.33 -1.67
N LYS A 470 -7.13 -18.81 -1.53
CA LYS A 470 -6.85 -20.15 -1.01
C LYS A 470 -7.46 -20.36 0.38
N ASN A 471 -7.23 -19.44 1.32
CA ASN A 471 -7.75 -19.57 2.68
C ASN A 471 -9.28 -19.52 2.73
N LYS A 472 -9.92 -18.65 1.93
CA LYS A 472 -11.38 -18.59 1.84
C LYS A 472 -11.96 -19.87 1.25
N TYR A 473 -11.38 -20.38 0.16
CA TYR A 473 -11.78 -21.66 -0.45
C TYR A 473 -11.69 -22.82 0.54
N ALA A 474 -10.58 -22.94 1.28
CA ALA A 474 -10.42 -23.94 2.33
C ALA A 474 -11.48 -23.79 3.45
N SER A 475 -11.79 -22.55 3.85
CA SER A 475 -12.84 -22.28 4.84
C SER A 475 -14.21 -22.76 4.39
N VAL A 476 -14.54 -22.65 3.10
CA VAL A 476 -15.81 -23.16 2.54
C VAL A 476 -15.81 -24.69 2.46
N LEU A 477 -14.69 -25.31 2.09
CA LEU A 477 -14.54 -26.76 2.15
C LEU A 477 -14.80 -27.29 3.56
N MET A 478 -14.31 -26.61 4.60
CA MET A 478 -14.57 -26.96 6.00
C MET A 478 -16.05 -26.90 6.37
N LEU A 479 -16.78 -25.86 5.93
CA LEU A 479 -18.22 -25.75 6.18
C LEU A 479 -19.04 -26.83 5.46
N LEU A 480 -18.55 -27.32 4.34
CA LEU A 480 -19.13 -28.43 3.60
C LEU A 480 -18.68 -29.81 4.12
N GLY A 481 -17.96 -29.87 5.24
CA GLY A 481 -17.45 -31.12 5.83
C GLY A 481 -16.29 -31.78 5.05
N LYS A 482 -15.73 -31.10 4.04
CA LYS A 482 -14.65 -31.62 3.18
C LYS A 482 -13.27 -31.38 3.81
N TYR A 483 -13.06 -31.83 5.05
CA TYR A 483 -11.88 -31.51 5.86
C TYR A 483 -10.56 -32.00 5.26
N GLU A 484 -10.54 -33.17 4.62
CA GLU A 484 -9.35 -33.69 3.95
C GLU A 484 -8.90 -32.82 2.77
N GLN A 485 -9.84 -32.29 2.00
CA GLN A 485 -9.54 -31.38 0.90
C GLN A 485 -9.07 -30.04 1.45
N ALA A 486 -9.72 -29.52 2.50
CA ALA A 486 -9.31 -28.30 3.16
C ALA A 486 -7.89 -28.41 3.73
N ARG A 487 -7.56 -29.52 4.40
CA ARG A 487 -6.22 -29.81 4.92
C ARG A 487 -5.15 -29.65 3.84
N LYS A 488 -5.31 -30.31 2.69
CA LYS A 488 -4.33 -30.25 1.59
C LYS A 488 -4.10 -28.82 1.09
N ILE A 489 -5.17 -28.03 0.94
CA ILE A 489 -5.08 -26.63 0.50
C ILE A 489 -4.37 -25.77 1.54
N LEU A 490 -4.65 -26.00 2.83
CA LEU A 490 -4.05 -25.25 3.93
C LEU A 490 -2.57 -25.61 4.14
N GLU A 491 -2.20 -26.87 3.97
CA GLU A 491 -0.81 -27.33 3.99
C GLU A 491 -0.02 -26.71 2.83
N ASP A 492 -0.56 -26.69 1.61
CA ASP A 492 0.05 -25.98 0.47
C ASP A 492 0.22 -24.48 0.77
N LEU A 493 -0.81 -23.82 1.30
CA LEU A 493 -0.74 -22.41 1.69
C LEU A 493 0.37 -22.17 2.71
N LEU A 494 0.40 -22.96 3.80
CA LEU A 494 1.37 -22.79 4.89
C LEU A 494 2.79 -23.21 4.51
N SER A 495 2.97 -24.05 3.49
CA SER A 495 4.31 -24.31 2.91
C SER A 495 4.91 -23.06 2.26
N GLN A 496 4.05 -22.20 1.69
CA GLN A 496 4.46 -20.95 1.04
C GLN A 496 4.51 -19.79 2.03
N THR A 497 3.53 -19.68 2.92
CA THR A 497 3.47 -18.65 3.95
C THR A 497 3.16 -19.26 5.31
N PRO A 498 4.17 -19.78 6.03
CA PRO A 498 3.98 -20.35 7.37
C PRO A 498 3.36 -19.37 8.37
N ASP A 499 3.58 -18.06 8.16
CA ASP A 499 3.14 -17.00 9.05
C ASP A 499 1.73 -16.47 8.72
N PHE A 500 0.77 -17.36 8.44
CA PHE A 500 -0.62 -17.01 8.13
C PHE A 500 -1.56 -17.48 9.25
N PRO A 501 -1.99 -16.61 10.19
CA PRO A 501 -2.74 -17.01 11.39
C PRO A 501 -4.04 -17.75 11.10
N GLU A 502 -4.82 -17.26 10.13
CA GLU A 502 -6.11 -17.83 9.75
C GLU A 502 -5.95 -19.25 9.22
N ALA A 503 -4.91 -19.51 8.43
CA ALA A 503 -4.66 -20.81 7.82
C ALA A 503 -4.11 -21.80 8.85
N ASN A 504 -3.23 -21.35 9.75
CA ASN A 504 -2.80 -22.15 10.90
C ASN A 504 -4.01 -22.56 11.75
N ASN A 505 -4.90 -21.63 12.09
CA ASN A 505 -6.12 -21.94 12.83
C ASN A 505 -7.04 -22.90 12.07
N ASN A 506 -7.28 -22.64 10.79
CA ASN A 506 -8.16 -23.48 9.97
C ASN A 506 -7.59 -24.90 9.82
N LEU A 507 -6.27 -25.05 9.70
CA LEU A 507 -5.63 -26.35 9.64
C LEU A 507 -5.74 -27.08 10.99
N GLY A 508 -5.50 -26.37 12.09
CA GLY A 508 -5.73 -26.91 13.44
C GLY A 508 -7.15 -27.43 13.60
N PHE A 509 -8.16 -26.67 13.16
CA PHE A 509 -9.55 -27.11 13.20
C PHE A 509 -9.81 -28.36 12.34
N CYS A 510 -9.26 -28.42 11.12
CA CYS A 510 -9.38 -29.62 10.28
C CYS A 510 -8.80 -30.84 10.97
N LEU A 511 -7.63 -30.71 11.61
CA LEU A 511 -6.98 -31.80 12.33
C LEU A 511 -7.79 -32.26 13.55
N THR A 512 -8.40 -31.33 14.30
CA THR A 512 -9.32 -31.65 15.41
C THR A 512 -10.53 -32.48 14.95
N VAL A 513 -11.05 -32.22 13.75
CA VAL A 513 -12.18 -33.00 13.23
C VAL A 513 -11.70 -34.37 12.73
N LEU A 514 -10.61 -34.38 11.97
CA LEU A 514 -10.05 -35.62 11.40
C LEU A 514 -9.48 -36.58 12.45
N SER A 515 -9.07 -36.09 13.63
CA SER A 515 -8.62 -36.94 14.72
C SER A 515 -9.75 -37.79 15.31
N LYS A 516 -11.00 -37.33 15.27
CA LYS A 516 -12.18 -38.16 15.64
C LYS A 516 -12.37 -39.36 14.72
N GLU A 517 -11.81 -39.30 13.51
CA GLU A 517 -11.83 -40.38 12.51
C GLU A 517 -10.50 -41.17 12.48
N ASN A 518 -9.61 -40.97 13.46
CA ASN A 518 -8.24 -41.55 13.49
C ASN A 518 -7.37 -41.19 12.27
N LYS A 519 -7.61 -40.05 11.62
CA LYS A 519 -6.85 -39.57 10.44
C LYS A 519 -5.82 -38.48 10.76
N ALA A 520 -5.79 -38.02 12.01
CA ALA A 520 -4.89 -36.99 12.51
C ALA A 520 -4.72 -37.10 14.04
N SER A 521 -3.76 -36.38 14.62
CA SER A 521 -3.56 -36.26 16.07
C SER A 521 -4.17 -34.96 16.61
N TYR A 522 -4.82 -35.04 17.78
CA TYR A 522 -5.33 -33.85 18.49
C TYR A 522 -4.20 -32.93 18.96
N GLU A 523 -3.04 -33.49 19.32
CA GLU A 523 -1.83 -32.76 19.69
C GLU A 523 -1.26 -31.97 18.51
N ASP A 524 -1.40 -32.48 17.27
CA ASP A 524 -1.00 -31.72 16.09
C ASP A 524 -1.91 -30.50 15.86
N ALA A 525 -3.21 -30.61 16.12
CA ALA A 525 -4.12 -29.47 16.04
C ALA A 525 -3.73 -28.34 16.99
N GLU A 526 -3.40 -28.67 18.24
CA GLU A 526 -2.92 -27.72 19.26
C GLU A 526 -1.70 -26.93 18.76
N LYS A 527 -0.71 -27.61 18.18
CA LYS A 527 0.50 -26.97 17.63
C LYS A 527 0.14 -25.88 16.61
N TYR A 528 -0.84 -26.12 15.74
CA TYR A 528 -1.26 -25.14 14.74
C TYR A 528 -2.04 -23.97 15.35
N PHE A 529 -2.90 -24.19 16.34
CA PHE A 529 -3.53 -23.08 17.07
C PHE A 529 -2.49 -22.23 17.81
N LEU A 530 -1.51 -22.85 18.46
CA LEU A 530 -0.41 -22.16 19.13
C LEU A 530 0.46 -21.38 18.14
N ARG A 531 0.70 -21.91 16.92
CA ARG A 531 1.37 -21.16 15.84
C ARG A 531 0.57 -19.93 15.43
N ALA A 532 -0.75 -20.05 15.25
CA ALA A 532 -1.62 -18.91 14.96
C ALA A 532 -1.51 -17.83 16.05
N LEU A 533 -1.50 -18.22 17.34
CA LEU A 533 -1.34 -17.30 18.46
C LEU A 533 0.07 -16.72 18.61
N LYS A 534 1.11 -17.47 18.22
CA LYS A 534 2.49 -16.96 18.16
C LYS A 534 2.61 -15.82 17.15
N ILE A 535 1.88 -15.89 16.04
CA ILE A 535 1.87 -14.85 15.01
C ILE A 535 0.89 -13.73 15.40
N ASN A 536 -0.30 -14.06 15.89
CA ASN A 536 -1.30 -13.12 16.35
C ASN A 536 -1.87 -13.53 17.72
N PRO A 537 -1.37 -12.96 18.83
CA PRO A 537 -1.79 -13.36 20.17
C PRO A 537 -3.24 -12.98 20.49
N ASP A 538 -3.89 -12.14 19.68
CA ASP A 538 -5.28 -11.75 19.84
C ASP A 538 -6.20 -12.44 18.83
N TYR A 539 -5.74 -13.47 18.12
CA TYR A 539 -6.55 -14.16 17.12
C TYR A 539 -7.67 -14.98 17.78
N ALA A 540 -8.87 -14.39 17.83
CA ALA A 540 -10.01 -14.89 18.59
C ALA A 540 -10.34 -16.35 18.31
N LYS A 541 -10.41 -16.76 17.04
CA LYS A 541 -10.77 -18.13 16.67
C LYS A 541 -9.77 -19.16 17.21
N ALA A 542 -8.47 -18.85 17.24
CA ALA A 542 -7.49 -19.76 17.83
C ALA A 542 -7.57 -19.81 19.36
N LEU A 543 -7.89 -18.67 20.01
CA LEU A 543 -8.17 -18.66 21.46
C LEU A 543 -9.40 -19.50 21.81
N GLU A 544 -10.48 -19.39 21.03
CA GLU A 544 -11.70 -20.18 21.18
C GLU A 544 -11.41 -21.67 20.99
N ASN A 545 -10.72 -22.03 19.90
CA ASN A 545 -10.36 -23.42 19.61
C ASN A 545 -9.44 -24.04 20.68
N LEU A 546 -8.46 -23.30 21.20
CA LEU A 546 -7.62 -23.77 22.31
C LEU A 546 -8.40 -23.88 23.62
N THR A 547 -9.33 -22.95 23.89
CA THR A 547 -10.21 -23.05 25.06
C THR A 547 -10.99 -24.36 25.03
N MET A 548 -11.58 -24.71 23.88
CA MET A 548 -12.32 -25.96 23.71
C MET A 548 -11.41 -27.19 23.77
N TYR A 549 -10.23 -27.14 23.13
CA TYR A 549 -9.24 -28.21 23.19
C TYR A 549 -8.86 -28.57 24.63
N TYR A 550 -8.44 -27.58 25.43
CA TYR A 550 -8.04 -27.81 26.81
C TYR A 550 -9.19 -28.23 27.71
N TYR A 551 -10.39 -27.70 27.47
CA TYR A 551 -11.57 -28.11 28.21
C TYR A 551 -11.89 -29.60 27.99
N HIS A 552 -11.89 -30.07 26.74
CA HIS A 552 -12.16 -31.47 26.41
C HIS A 552 -11.07 -32.43 26.91
N ASN A 553 -9.84 -31.95 27.07
CA ASN A 553 -8.72 -32.73 27.62
C ASN A 553 -8.61 -32.67 29.15
N GLY A 554 -9.63 -32.17 29.86
CA GLY A 554 -9.64 -32.06 31.33
C GLY A 554 -8.71 -30.96 31.89
N GLN A 555 -8.03 -30.19 31.04
CA GLN A 555 -7.10 -29.14 31.42
C GLN A 555 -7.83 -27.80 31.66
N LYS A 556 -8.78 -27.82 32.61
CA LYS A 556 -9.69 -26.70 32.92
C LYS A 556 -8.97 -25.38 33.20
N GLN A 557 -7.82 -25.40 33.88
CA GLN A 557 -7.08 -24.16 34.19
C GLN A 557 -6.50 -23.48 32.94
N GLU A 558 -5.99 -24.25 31.98
CA GLU A 558 -5.52 -23.70 30.71
C GLU A 558 -6.69 -23.16 29.88
N ALA A 559 -7.83 -23.87 29.83
CA ALA A 559 -9.03 -23.36 29.16
C ALA A 559 -9.47 -21.98 29.72
N LEU A 560 -9.54 -21.83 31.05
CA LEU A 560 -9.88 -20.56 31.70
C LEU A 560 -8.87 -19.45 31.38
N LYS A 561 -7.57 -19.77 31.20
CA LYS A 561 -6.53 -18.80 30.84
C LYS A 561 -6.75 -18.21 29.44
N TYR A 562 -7.09 -19.03 28.44
CA TYR A 562 -7.41 -18.52 27.09
C TYR A 562 -8.72 -17.72 27.08
N LEU A 563 -9.71 -18.15 27.87
CA LEU A 563 -10.98 -17.45 27.96
C LEU A 563 -10.86 -16.07 28.64
N ARG A 564 -10.00 -15.93 29.66
CA ARG A 564 -9.66 -14.60 30.22
C ARG A 564 -9.07 -13.67 29.16
N ARG A 565 -8.24 -14.19 28.23
CA ARG A 565 -7.68 -13.38 27.13
C ARG A 565 -8.78 -12.92 26.17
N LEU A 566 -9.72 -13.80 25.83
CA LEU A 566 -10.90 -13.45 25.02
C LEU A 566 -11.74 -12.37 25.68
N MET A 567 -12.08 -12.53 26.97
CA MET A 567 -12.84 -11.53 27.73
C MET A 567 -12.12 -10.18 27.81
N LYS A 568 -10.79 -10.18 28.01
CA LYS A 568 -10.01 -8.94 28.05
C LYS A 568 -9.99 -8.22 26.70
N LYS A 569 -9.92 -8.96 25.58
CA LYS A 569 -9.87 -8.39 24.24
C LYS A 569 -11.25 -7.98 23.71
N PHE A 570 -12.27 -8.74 24.08
CA PHE A 570 -13.65 -8.58 23.63
C PHE A 570 -14.60 -8.44 24.83
N PRO A 571 -14.49 -7.35 25.62
CA PRO A 571 -15.25 -7.18 26.86
C PRO A 571 -16.77 -7.08 26.64
N ASN A 572 -17.21 -6.75 25.43
CA ASN A 572 -18.62 -6.61 25.07
C ASN A 572 -19.25 -7.92 24.54
N GLU A 573 -18.47 -8.98 24.37
CA GLU A 573 -18.94 -10.29 23.91
C GLU A 573 -19.30 -11.18 25.12
N HIS A 574 -20.53 -11.02 25.64
CA HIS A 574 -21.01 -11.71 26.85
C HIS A 574 -20.86 -13.24 26.82
N LYS A 575 -20.87 -13.85 25.62
CA LYS A 575 -20.64 -15.28 25.43
C LYS A 575 -19.36 -15.79 26.12
N TYR A 576 -18.30 -14.97 26.20
CA TYR A 576 -17.05 -15.37 26.82
C TYR A 576 -17.13 -15.36 28.35
N SER A 577 -17.81 -14.35 28.94
CA SER A 577 -18.02 -14.31 30.40
C SER A 577 -18.94 -15.44 30.86
N ASP A 578 -19.98 -15.74 30.08
CA ASP A 578 -20.93 -16.81 30.39
C ASP A 578 -20.24 -18.16 30.36
N LEU A 579 -19.46 -18.42 29.31
CA LEU A 579 -18.63 -19.63 29.20
C LEU A 579 -17.62 -19.73 30.35
N TYR A 580 -17.03 -18.61 30.78
CA TYR A 580 -16.06 -18.60 31.88
C TYR A 580 -16.69 -19.00 33.21
N ASN A 581 -17.87 -18.45 33.51
CA ASN A 581 -18.61 -18.79 34.71
C ASN A 581 -19.07 -20.25 34.69
N ALA A 582 -19.58 -20.73 33.54
CA ALA A 582 -19.98 -22.11 33.37
C ALA A 582 -18.81 -23.09 33.58
N LEU A 583 -17.65 -22.85 32.94
CA LEU A 583 -16.46 -23.67 33.15
C LEU A 583 -15.95 -23.57 34.59
N LYS A 584 -16.01 -22.41 35.24
CA LYS A 584 -15.55 -22.27 36.64
C LYS A 584 -16.38 -23.14 37.59
N LEU A 585 -17.69 -23.18 37.40
CA LEU A 585 -18.64 -23.91 38.24
C LEU A 585 -18.73 -25.42 37.94
N SER A 586 -18.27 -25.88 36.77
CA SER A 586 -18.24 -27.32 36.46
C SER A 586 -17.35 -28.09 37.46
N LYS A 587 -17.84 -29.20 38.00
CA LYS A 587 -16.99 -30.09 38.83
C LYS A 587 -15.89 -30.68 37.95
N ALA A 588 -14.67 -30.81 38.48
CA ALA A 588 -13.62 -31.54 37.79
C ALA A 588 -14.12 -32.98 37.59
N SER A 589 -14.24 -33.39 36.33
CA SER A 589 -14.61 -34.74 35.91
C SER A 589 -13.48 -35.71 36.12
#